data_AF-A0A1Y3Q2K6-F1
#
_entry.id   AF-A0A1Y3Q2K6-F1
#
_cell.length_a   1.000
_cell.length_b   1.000
_cell.length_c   1.000
_cell.angle_alpha   90.00
_cell.angle_beta   90.00
_cell.angle_gamma   90.00
#
_symmetry.space_group_name_H-M   'P 1'
#
loop_
_entity.id
_entity.type
_entity.pdbx_description
1 polymer ?
#
loop_
_entity_poly.entity_id
_entity_poly.type
_entity_poly.pdbx_seq_one_letter_code
_entity_poly.pdbx_strand_id
1 'polypeptide(L)' 'MEESVRHCCIICGQEKESGITIISEFICESCEAEMVRTDVKDEKYPFFINQLKRIWVQKDV' A
#
# COMPACT_ATOMS: atom_id res chain seq x y z
N MET A 1 -18.75 -17.44 -13.12
CA MET A 1 -17.31 -17.69 -12.87
C MET A 1 -16.84 -16.53 -12.03
N GLU A 2 -16.54 -16.75 -10.76
CA GLU A 2 -16.00 -15.72 -9.87
C GLU A 2 -14.50 -15.59 -10.16
N GLU A 3 -14.12 -14.51 -10.82
CA GLU A 3 -12.73 -14.15 -11.04
C GLU A 3 -12.13 -13.77 -9.68
N SER A 4 -11.27 -14.62 -9.14
CA SER A 4 -10.46 -14.28 -7.96
C SER A 4 -9.46 -13.19 -8.36
N VAL A 5 -9.85 -11.93 -8.25
CA VAL A 5 -8.99 -10.80 -8.59
C VAL A 5 -7.86 -10.72 -7.56
N ARG A 6 -6.71 -11.29 -7.92
CA ARG A 6 -5.47 -11.12 -7.16
C ARG A 6 -4.85 -9.80 -7.57
N HIS A 7 -4.55 -8.97 -6.58
CA HIS A 7 -3.90 -7.69 -6.80
C HIS A 7 -2.47 -7.74 -6.29
N CYS A 8 -1.54 -7.15 -7.05
CA CYS A 8 -0.14 -7.04 -6.64
C CYS A 8 0.01 -5.94 -5.60
N CYS A 9 0.54 -6.30 -4.43
CA CYS A 9 0.87 -5.32 -3.40
C CYS A 9 2.01 -4.42 -3.86
N ILE A 10 1.84 -3.12 -3.78
CA ILE A 10 2.83 -2.12 -4.22
C ILE A 10 3.95 -1.92 -3.19
N ILE A 11 3.76 -2.45 -1.98
CA ILE A 11 4.74 -2.39 -0.88
C ILE A 11 5.68 -3.60 -0.93
N CYS A 12 5.14 -4.82 -1.01
CA CYS A 12 5.94 -6.05 -1.03
C CYS A 12 6.08 -6.72 -2.40
N GLY A 13 5.34 -6.25 -3.42
CA GLY A 13 5.37 -6.81 -4.78
C GLY A 13 4.63 -8.15 -4.95
N GLN A 14 3.91 -8.63 -3.93
CA GLN A 14 3.29 -9.95 -3.95
C GLN A 14 1.82 -9.90 -4.39
N GLU A 15 1.39 -10.87 -5.19
CA GLU A 15 -0.01 -11.10 -5.54
C GLU A 15 -0.79 -11.60 -4.32
N LYS A 16 -1.81 -10.84 -3.91
CA LYS A 16 -2.66 -11.18 -2.78
C LYS A 16 -4.12 -10.97 -3.17
N GLU A 17 -4.97 -11.79 -2.57
CA GLU A 17 -6.42 -11.78 -2.74
C GLU A 17 -7.11 -10.87 -1.72
N SER A 18 -6.45 -10.60 -0.59
CA SER A 18 -6.96 -9.77 0.51
C SER A 18 -6.05 -8.59 0.80
N GLY A 19 -6.65 -7.41 0.95
CA GLY A 19 -5.95 -6.15 1.19
C GLY A 19 -6.85 -4.94 0.97
N ILE A 20 -6.25 -3.76 0.96
CA ILE A 20 -6.90 -2.49 0.66
C ILE A 20 -6.37 -1.91 -0.66
N THR A 21 -7.26 -1.35 -1.47
CA THR A 21 -6.86 -0.59 -2.66
C THR A 21 -6.94 0.90 -2.34
N ILE A 22 -5.81 1.61 -2.41
CA ILE A 22 -5.73 3.05 -2.21
C ILE A 22 -5.56 3.72 -3.57
N ILE A 23 -6.61 4.44 -4.01
CA ILE A 23 -6.69 5.16 -5.30
C ILE A 23 -6.58 4.21 -6.50
N SER A 24 -5.37 3.81 -6.89
CA SER A 24 -5.08 2.91 -8.01
C SER A 24 -4.08 1.81 -7.65
N GLU A 25 -3.60 1.82 -6.41
CA GLU A 25 -2.54 0.96 -5.93
C GLU A 25 -3.09 0.01 -4.88
N PHE A 26 -2.65 -1.23 -4.89
CA PHE A 26 -3.12 -2.23 -3.94
C PHE A 26 -2.08 -2.48 -2.84
N ILE A 27 -2.54 -2.63 -1.61
CA ILE A 27 -1.72 -2.91 -0.43
C ILE A 27 -2.32 -4.13 0.26
N CYS A 28 -1.53 -5.17 0.48
CA CYS A 28 -1.98 -6.39 1.13
C CYS A 28 -2.05 -6.25 2.63
N GLU A 29 -2.87 -7.10 3.29
CA GLU A 29 -3.22 -6.96 4.72
C GLU A 29 -2.00 -6.77 5.65
N SER A 30 -0.92 -7.46 5.31
CA SER A 30 0.30 -7.46 6.12
C SER A 30 0.99 -6.11 6.04
N CYS A 31 1.01 -5.49 4.87
CA CYS A 31 1.68 -4.23 4.63
C CYS A 31 0.92 -3.05 5.24
N GLU A 32 -0.42 -2.97 5.14
CA GLU A 32 -1.12 -1.89 5.86
C GLU A 32 -1.11 -2.13 7.36
N ALA A 33 -1.19 -3.37 7.84
CA ALA A 33 -1.05 -3.66 9.26
C ALA A 33 0.33 -3.22 9.78
N GLU A 34 1.40 -3.47 9.03
CA GLU A 34 2.73 -2.95 9.34
C GLU A 34 2.75 -1.43 9.31
N MET A 35 2.16 -0.76 8.32
CA MET A 35 2.11 0.70 8.25
C MET A 35 1.34 1.33 9.42
N VAL A 36 0.18 0.76 9.78
CA VAL A 36 -0.65 1.23 10.89
C VAL A 36 0.01 0.95 12.25
N ARG A 37 0.74 -0.18 12.36
CA ARG A 37 1.51 -0.52 13.56
C ARG A 37 2.85 0.23 13.63
N THR A 38 3.38 0.71 12.51
CA THR A 38 4.59 1.51 12.47
C THR A 38 4.26 2.88 13.03
N ASP A 39 4.82 3.18 14.20
CA ASP A 39 4.62 4.46 14.84
C ASP A 39 5.18 5.58 13.95
N VAL A 40 4.53 6.74 13.96
CA VAL A 40 5.00 7.96 13.27
C VAL A 40 6.42 8.38 13.67
N LYS A 41 6.91 7.91 14.81
CA LYS A 41 8.26 8.15 15.33
C LYS A 41 9.31 7.16 14.82
N ASP A 42 8.90 6.10 14.13
CA ASP A 42 9.80 5.10 13.58
C ASP A 42 10.45 5.62 12.29
N GLU A 43 11.74 5.33 12.13
CA GLU A 43 12.57 5.75 11.00
C GLU A 43 12.03 5.25 9.65
N LYS A 44 11.17 4.23 9.68
CA LYS A 44 10.50 3.63 8.51
C LYS A 44 9.24 4.37 8.10
N TYR A 45 8.63 5.18 8.97
CA TYR A 45 7.46 5.99 8.63
C TYR A 45 7.66 6.87 7.38
N PRO A 46 8.77 7.62 7.22
CA PRO A 46 9.01 8.38 6.00
C PRO A 46 9.12 7.52 4.74
N PHE A 47 9.55 6.26 4.84
CA PHE A 47 9.61 5.34 3.68
C PHE A 47 8.20 4.97 3.19
N PHE A 48 7.30 4.63 4.10
CA PHE A 48 5.90 4.33 3.79
C PHE A 48 5.17 5.57 3.25
N ILE A 49 5.39 6.73 3.86
CA ILE A 49 4.85 8.01 3.36
C ILE A 49 5.42 8.37 1.99
N ASN A 50 6.69 8.06 1.71
CA ASN A 50 7.28 8.30 0.39
C ASN A 50 6.63 7.41 -0.68
N GLN A 51 6.36 6.14 -0.38
CA GLN A 51 5.62 5.26 -1.29
C GLN A 51 4.18 5.76 -1.49
N LEU A 52 3.45 6.10 -0.41
CA LEU A 52 2.11 6.71 -0.51
C LEU A 52 2.12 8.02 -1.29
N LYS A 53 3.13 8.87 -1.11
CA LYS A 53 3.32 10.10 -1.89
C LYS A 53 3.43 9.81 -3.38
N ARG A 54 4.06 8.71 -3.81
CA ARG A 54 4.12 8.36 -5.24
C ARG A 54 2.73 8.04 -5.82
N ILE A 55 1.84 7.48 -4.99
CA ILE A 55 0.43 7.23 -5.35
C ILE A 55 -0.37 8.53 -5.37
N TRP A 56 -0.12 9.40 -4.40
CA TRP A 56 -0.85 10.67 -4.20
C TRP A 56 -0.29 11.84 -5.03
N VAL A 57 0.88 11.70 -5.68
CA VAL A 57 1.44 12.66 -6.65
C VAL A 57 0.63 12.59 -7.97
N GLN A 58 -0.65 12.91 -7.83
CA GLN A 58 -1.62 13.22 -8.87
C GLN A 58 -2.33 14.50 -8.45
N LYS A 59 -1.54 15.56 -8.17
CA LYS A 59 -1.85 16.99 -8.36
C LYS A 59 -0.93 17.86 -7.53
N ASP A 60 -0.01 18.53 -8.22
CA ASP A 60 0.09 19.98 -8.14
C ASP A 60 0.69 20.44 -9.49
N VAL A 61 -0.16 20.46 -10.52
CA VAL A 61 0.01 21.28 -11.73
C VAL A 61 -1.33 21.87 -12.11
#